data_AF-W2PCY4-F1
#
_entry.id   AF-W2PCY4-F1
#
_cell.length_a   1.000
_cell.length_b   1.000
_cell.length_c   1.000
_cell.angle_alpha   90.00
_cell.angle_beta   90.00
_cell.angle_gamma   90.00
#
_symmetry.space_group_name_H-M   'P 1'
#
loop_
_entity.id
_entity.type
_entity.pdbx_description
1 polymer ?
#
loop_
_entity_poly.entity_id
_entity_poly.type
_entity_poly.pdbx_seq_one_letter_code
_entity_poly.pdbx_strand_id
1 'polypeptide(L)'
;MFYEDHHCTKEDETLYQHLKDTIDGVDIFENAQIPSIKDYDNETSKLIIFDDLVLEGRKVQAQIGDFYIRGRKAGFSMCYLSQESH
;
A
#
# COMPACT_ATOMS: atom_id res chain seq x y z
N MET A 1 -5.60 16.53 11.14
CA MET A 1 -5.45 16.08 9.75
C MET A 1 -5.36 14.57 9.86
N PHE A 2 -6.45 13.87 9.53
CA PHE A 2 -6.50 12.41 9.64
C PHE A 2 -5.75 11.86 8.42
N TYR A 3 -4.72 11.06 8.68
CA TYR A 3 -3.95 10.35 7.67
C TYR A 3 -4.31 8.88 7.79
N GLU A 4 -4.66 8.25 6.68
CA GLU A 4 -4.82 6.80 6.61
C GLU A 4 -3.57 6.19 5.99
N ASP A 5 -3.05 5.14 6.61
CA ASP A 5 -1.81 4.49 6.17
C ASP A 5 -2.10 3.04 5.75
N HIS A 6 -1.72 2.71 4.52
CA HIS A 6 -2.05 1.45 3.87
C HIS A 6 -0.77 0.70 3.51
N HIS A 7 -0.57 -0.48 4.08
CA HIS A 7 0.61 -1.32 3.83
C HIS A 7 0.19 -2.56 3.06
N CYS A 8 0.66 -2.73 1.83
CA CYS A 8 0.43 -3.91 1.01
C CYS A 8 1.68 -4.77 1.02
N THR A 9 1.59 -5.96 1.60
CA THR A 9 2.71 -6.89 1.76
C THR A 9 2.37 -8.27 1.22
N LYS A 10 3.40 -9.06 0.95
CA LYS A 10 3.29 -10.44 0.52
C LYS A 10 2.92 -11.37 1.68
N GLU A 11 3.52 -11.18 2.86
CA GLU A 11 3.39 -12.07 4.01
C GLU A 11 3.09 -11.27 5.29
N ASP A 12 2.49 -11.94 6.28
CA ASP A 12 2.29 -11.36 7.61
C ASP A 12 3.63 -11.28 8.35
N GLU A 13 4.08 -10.06 8.67
CA GLU A 13 5.33 -9.81 9.36
C GLU A 13 5.13 -9.16 10.72
N THR A 14 6.03 -9.47 11.67
CA THR A 14 6.00 -8.90 13.02
C THR A 14 6.05 -7.37 13.04
N LEU A 15 6.74 -6.74 12.08
CA LEU A 15 6.78 -5.29 11.94
C LEU A 15 5.39 -4.70 11.68
N TYR A 16 4.64 -5.32 10.76
CA TYR A 16 3.30 -4.89 10.37
C TYR A 16 2.29 -5.04 11.51
N GLN A 17 2.37 -6.13 12.25
CA GLN A 17 1.56 -6.30 13.47
C GLN A 17 1.89 -5.23 14.52
N HIS A 18 3.18 -4.95 14.74
CA HIS A 18 3.59 -3.89 15.67
C HIS A 18 3.10 -2.50 15.23
N LEU A 19 3.08 -2.22 13.91
CA LEU A 19 2.56 -0.96 13.37
C LEU A 19 1.06 -0.80 13.65
N LYS A 20 0.25 -1.84 13.42
CA LYS A 20 -1.19 -1.85 13.77
C LYS A 20 -1.43 -1.55 15.24
N ASP A 21 -0.62 -2.15 16.12
CA ASP A 21 -0.76 -1.96 17.58
C ASP A 21 -0.33 -0.58 18.05
N THR A 22 0.51 0.11 17.26
CA THR A 22 1.15 1.37 17.66
C THR A 22 0.48 2.60 17.03
N ILE A 23 -0.09 2.46 15.83
CA ILE A 23 -0.64 3.57 15.05
C ILE A 23 -2.10 3.28 14.71
N ASP A 24 -3.00 4.15 15.15
CA ASP A 24 -4.41 4.10 14.77
C ASP A 24 -4.59 4.40 13.27
N GLY A 25 -5.44 3.62 12.59
CA GLY A 25 -5.77 3.84 11.18
C GLY A 25 -4.75 3.29 10.18
N VAL A 26 -4.01 2.25 10.58
CA VAL A 26 -3.15 1.46 9.68
C VAL A 26 -3.94 0.25 9.16
N ASP A 27 -4.13 0.21 7.84
CA ASP A 27 -4.67 -0.95 7.14
C ASP A 27 -3.52 -1.76 6.53
N ILE A 28 -3.57 -3.09 6.71
CA ILE A 28 -2.55 -3.99 6.14
C ILE A 28 -3.22 -5.02 5.25
N PHE A 29 -2.80 -5.02 4.00
CA PHE A 29 -3.27 -5.90 2.94
C PHE A 29 -2.20 -6.95 2.67
N GLU A 30 -2.47 -8.18 3.09
CA GLU A 30 -1.56 -9.31 2.94
C GLU A 30 -1.83 -10.06 1.61
N ASN A 31 -0.96 -11.01 1.27
CA ASN A 31 -1.09 -11.87 0.09
C ASN A 31 -1.15 -11.11 -1.24
N ALA A 32 -0.37 -10.02 -1.36
CA ALA A 32 -0.33 -9.16 -2.54
C ALA A 32 -1.72 -8.63 -2.97
N GLN A 33 -2.64 -8.47 -2.01
CA GLN A 33 -3.92 -7.85 -2.26
C GLN A 33 -3.74 -6.33 -2.38
N ILE A 34 -4.06 -5.79 -3.55
CA ILE A 34 -4.00 -4.36 -3.81
C ILE A 34 -5.43 -3.80 -3.80
N PRO A 35 -5.76 -2.85 -2.91
CA PRO A 35 -7.09 -2.25 -2.90
C PRO A 35 -7.32 -1.43 -4.18
N SER A 36 -8.58 -1.24 -4.56
CA SER A 36 -8.89 -0.45 -5.75
C SER A 36 -8.91 1.04 -5.40
N ILE A 37 -8.21 1.86 -6.17
CA ILE A 37 -8.19 3.34 -6.01
C ILE A 37 -9.61 3.92 -6.00
N LYS A 38 -10.55 3.27 -6.72
CA LYS A 38 -11.94 3.73 -6.82
C LYS A 38 -12.72 3.61 -5.52
N ASP A 39 -12.20 2.85 -4.56
CA ASP A 39 -12.88 2.59 -3.29
C ASP A 39 -12.63 3.72 -2.28
N TYR A 40 -11.81 4.71 -2.65
CA TYR A 40 -11.38 5.81 -1.78
C TYR A 40 -11.85 7.17 -2.29
N ASP A 41 -12.17 8.06 -1.35
CA ASP A 41 -12.40 9.48 -1.63
C ASP A 41 -11.09 10.23 -1.96
N ASN A 42 -11.23 11.44 -2.46
CA ASN A 42 -10.13 12.37 -2.76
C ASN A 42 -9.94 13.47 -1.69
N GLU A 43 -10.71 13.44 -0.60
CA GLU A 43 -10.73 14.47 0.43
C GLU A 43 -9.76 14.14 1.58
N THR A 44 -9.54 12.84 1.82
CA THR A 44 -8.64 12.33 2.85
C THR A 44 -7.25 12.07 2.26
N SER A 45 -6.21 12.55 2.92
CA SER A 45 -4.81 12.28 2.54
C SER A 45 -4.42 10.88 3.01
N LYS A 46 -3.86 10.09 2.11
CA LYS A 46 -3.55 8.66 2.33
C LYS A 46 -2.10 8.37 1.96
N LEU A 47 -1.45 7.51 2.71
CA LEU A 47 -0.17 6.90 2.32
C LEU A 47 -0.44 5.44 1.95
N ILE A 48 0.13 4.99 0.83
CA ILE A 48 0.17 3.58 0.48
C ILE A 48 1.61 3.13 0.26
N ILE A 49 1.99 2.05 0.92
CA ILE A 49 3.30 1.41 0.82
C ILE A 49 3.11 0.03 0.19
N PHE A 50 3.81 -0.22 -0.92
CA PHE A 50 3.89 -1.53 -1.56
C PHE A 50 5.23 -2.17 -1.17
N ASP A 51 5.20 -3.22 -0.37
CA ASP A 51 6.40 -3.85 0.18
C ASP A 51 6.63 -5.27 -0.36
N ASP A 52 7.86 -5.52 -0.80
CA ASP A 52 8.35 -6.78 -1.39
C ASP A 52 7.47 -7.37 -2.52
N LEU A 53 6.74 -6.51 -3.24
CA LEU A 53 5.87 -6.95 -4.33
C LEU A 53 6.57 -7.01 -5.69
N VAL A 54 7.89 -6.82 -5.76
CA VAL A 54 8.62 -6.60 -7.03
C VAL A 54 8.55 -7.79 -7.99
N LEU A 55 8.40 -9.00 -7.44
CA LEU A 55 8.29 -10.23 -8.22
C LEU A 55 6.85 -10.66 -8.51
N GLU A 56 5.86 -9.88 -8.08
CA GLU A 56 4.45 -10.22 -8.28
C GLU A 56 4.03 -10.17 -9.75
N GLY A 57 3.03 -10.97 -10.10
CA GLY A 57 2.57 -11.14 -11.47
C GLY A 57 2.01 -9.86 -12.10
N ARG A 58 1.89 -9.86 -13.44
CA ARG A 58 1.45 -8.69 -14.24
C ARG A 58 0.15 -8.03 -13.75
N LYS A 59 -0.79 -8.81 -13.20
CA LYS A 59 -2.05 -8.29 -12.66
C LYS A 59 -1.80 -7.37 -11.48
N VAL A 60 -1.01 -7.80 -10.50
CA VAL A 60 -0.66 -7.03 -9.30
C VAL A 60 0.14 -5.79 -9.72
N GLN A 61 1.15 -5.94 -10.59
CA GLN A 61 1.93 -4.79 -11.08
C GLN A 61 1.08 -3.76 -11.82
N ALA A 62 0.06 -4.19 -12.56
CA ALA A 62 -0.87 -3.27 -13.22
C ALA A 62 -1.71 -2.49 -12.20
N GLN A 63 -2.17 -3.14 -11.12
CA GLN A 63 -2.89 -2.47 -10.03
C GLN A 63 -1.99 -1.44 -9.32
N ILE A 64 -0.74 -1.79 -9.01
CA ILE A 64 0.23 -0.84 -8.43
C ILE A 64 0.49 0.32 -9.40
N GLY A 65 0.65 0.02 -10.69
CA GLY A 65 0.83 1.04 -11.73
C GLY A 65 -0.32 2.05 -11.78
N ASP A 66 -1.56 1.61 -11.57
CA ASP A 66 -2.71 2.51 -11.49
C ASP A 66 -2.55 3.54 -10.35
N PHE A 67 -1.96 3.16 -9.21
CA PHE A 67 -1.71 4.09 -8.10
C PHE A 67 -0.68 5.16 -8.50
N TYR A 68 0.41 4.76 -9.15
CA TYR A 68 1.42 5.72 -9.63
C TYR A 68 0.90 6.66 -10.73
N ILE A 69 -0.10 6.23 -11.51
CA ILE A 69 -0.69 7.06 -12.58
C ILE A 69 -1.81 7.96 -12.05
N ARG A 70 -2.66 7.45 -11.14
CA ARG A 70 -3.94 8.08 -10.77
C ARG A 70 -4.07 8.42 -9.29
N GLY A 71 -3.31 7.74 -8.42
CA GLY A 71 -3.44 7.81 -6.97
C GLY A 71 -3.31 9.22 -6.40
N ARG A 72 -2.42 10.05 -6.96
CA ARG A 72 -2.24 11.45 -6.50
C ARG A 72 -3.53 12.28 -6.57
N LYS A 73 -4.39 12.06 -7.57
CA LYS A 73 -5.68 12.77 -7.69
C LYS A 73 -6.70 12.29 -6.66
N ALA A 74 -6.50 11.09 -6.11
CA ALA A 74 -7.31 10.48 -5.07
C ALA A 74 -6.69 10.67 -3.67
N GLY A 75 -5.75 11.60 -3.50
CA GLY A 75 -5.15 11.91 -2.20
C GLY A 75 -4.05 10.94 -1.73
N PHE A 76 -3.63 9.99 -2.57
CA PHE A 76 -2.56 9.06 -2.22
C PHE A 76 -1.16 9.66 -2.42
N SER A 77 -0.29 9.40 -1.45
CA SER A 77 1.15 9.35 -1.60
C SER A 77 1.58 7.89 -1.69
N MET A 78 2.51 7.54 -2.58
CA MET A 78 2.88 6.15 -2.86
C MET A 78 4.36 5.91 -2.54
N CYS A 79 4.66 4.81 -1.83
CA CYS A 79 6.01 4.30 -1.63
C CYS A 79 6.09 2.86 -2.14
N TYR A 80 7.19 2.50 -2.79
CA TYR A 80 7.48 1.13 -3.20
C TYR A 80 8.78 0.73 -2.53
N LEU A 81 8.73 -0.27 -1.67
CA LEU A 81 9.88 -0.84 -0.99
C LEU A 81 10.20 -2.17 -1.66
N SER A 82 11.45 -2.33 -2.10
CA SER A 82 11.95 -3.56 -2.68
C SER A 82 13.36 -3.82 -2.18
N GLN A 83 13.67 -5.08 -1.93
CA GLN A 83 15.03 -5.54 -1.63
C GLN A 83 15.69 -6.10 -2.89
N GLU A 84 16.99 -5.83 -3.06
CA GLU A 84 17.83 -6.67 -3.90
C GLU A 84 18.50 -7.72 -3.03
N SER A 85 18.19 -8.99 -3.30
CA SER A 85 18.95 -10.12 -2.74
C SER A 85 20.21 -10.35 -3.60
N HIS A 86 21.38 -10.03 -3.04
CA HIS A 86 22.69 -10.42 -3.58
C HIS A 86 22.97 -11.92 -3.38
#